data_AF-A0A7V3NA73-F1
#
_entry.id   AF-A0A7V3NA73-F1
#
_cell.length_a   1.000
_cell.length_b   1.000
_cell.length_c   1.000
_cell.angle_alpha   90.00
_cell.angle_beta   90.00
_cell.angle_gamma   90.00
#
_symmetry.space_group_name_H-M   'P 1'
#
loop_
_entity.id
_entity.type
_entity.pdbx_description
1 polymer ?
#
loop_
_entity_poly.entity_id
_entity_poly.type
_entity_poly.pdbx_seq_one_letter_code
_entity_poly.pdbx_strand_id
1 'polypeptide(L)'
;MATSGRPELPEAFFRLCCEYLHTAAPQAMAEPVRTWLARRGIDRSMAIRLPLGLLFDCAQMRSALARQGFTKEEIRASELAADPRLPGRLMGPVRDADGNIVTFWALDVQDRRPRLLFHRAWKHRVPAVGLEVALPALSGKTAPLVLVEEIVDAMLLHGTGFARAAAVGGSFAEMTTQRWEALARLGVGSVALVLLPRPETAVTLERALDQAYQATAAPSVQVLFSWQKGPRRTLNEWFQRRGPQALEAAIDRRALPGYTAKARLMLDRHRPAAGWDDHARRAAWAEAVRFYRARLAFGVEPLERWFVPPVASELAIAWDLARFRPADTEPRPAAANQDPSATPPQTPQDAEPATVQSQAQSPQEAPRPSPAPQPPTATSLRYCPLHHCDHLACFCFD
;
A
#
# COMPACT_ATOMS: atom_id res chain seq x y z
N MET A 1 -29.99 4.34 27.65
CA MET A 1 -29.13 3.40 28.39
C MET A 1 -28.40 2.55 27.36
N ALA A 2 -27.16 2.89 27.03
CA ALA A 2 -26.36 2.11 26.08
C ALA A 2 -25.93 0.81 26.76
N THR A 3 -26.33 -0.33 26.20
CA THR A 3 -25.78 -1.64 26.56
C THR A 3 -24.27 -1.56 26.38
N SER A 4 -23.53 -1.54 27.49
CA SER A 4 -22.07 -1.62 27.53
C SER A 4 -21.65 -3.01 27.05
N GLY A 5 -21.68 -3.22 25.73
CA GLY A 5 -21.28 -4.45 25.08
C GLY A 5 -19.80 -4.69 25.33
N ARG A 6 -19.44 -5.94 25.64
CA ARG A 6 -18.05 -6.37 25.71
C ARG A 6 -17.34 -6.00 24.41
N PRO A 7 -16.16 -5.38 24.45
CA PRO A 7 -15.42 -5.02 23.23
C PRO A 7 -15.11 -6.27 22.41
N GLU A 8 -15.00 -6.11 21.09
CA GLU A 8 -14.51 -7.18 20.24
C GLU A 8 -13.08 -7.59 20.62
N LEU A 9 -12.75 -8.86 20.41
CA LEU A 9 -11.46 -9.44 20.81
C LEU A 9 -10.24 -8.68 20.23
N PRO A 10 -10.21 -8.28 18.94
CA PRO A 10 -9.10 -7.48 18.41
C PRO A 10 -8.92 -6.14 19.12
N GLU A 11 -10.01 -5.44 19.44
CA GLU A 11 -9.96 -4.15 20.15
C GLU A 11 -9.50 -4.30 21.59
N ALA A 12 -9.96 -5.36 22.28
CA ALA A 12 -9.49 -5.70 23.62
C ALA A 12 -7.98 -6.02 23.63
N PHE A 13 -7.52 -6.84 22.68
CA PHE A 13 -6.11 -7.16 22.51
C PHE A 13 -5.26 -5.91 22.24
N PHE A 14 -5.72 -5.03 21.36
CA PHE A 14 -4.97 -3.83 21.02
C PHE A 14 -4.87 -2.85 22.19
N ARG A 15 -5.97 -2.66 22.92
CA ARG A 15 -5.98 -1.83 24.14
C ARG A 15 -4.98 -2.33 25.18
N LEU A 16 -4.90 -3.64 25.39
CA LEU A 16 -3.89 -4.24 26.27
C LEU A 16 -2.47 -3.96 25.75
N CYS A 17 -2.22 -4.01 24.44
CA CYS A 17 -0.94 -3.62 23.87
C CYS A 17 -0.61 -2.15 24.17
N CYS A 18 -1.57 -1.24 24.08
CA CYS A 18 -1.38 0.17 24.43
C CYS A 18 -1.03 0.35 25.91
N GLU A 19 -1.77 -0.31 26.81
CA GLU A 19 -1.48 -0.31 28.26
C GLU A 19 -0.06 -0.82 28.54
N TYR A 20 0.36 -1.89 27.86
CA TYR A 20 1.69 -2.45 27.98
C TYR A 20 2.78 -1.46 27.59
N LEU A 21 2.61 -0.72 26.49
CA LEU A 21 3.59 0.29 26.06
C LEU A 21 3.76 1.42 27.10
N HIS A 22 2.67 1.83 27.74
CA HIS A 22 2.64 3.03 28.57
C HIS A 22 2.85 2.78 30.07
N THR A 23 2.36 1.67 30.62
CA THR A 23 2.26 1.49 32.07
C THR A 23 2.64 0.11 32.58
N ALA A 24 2.42 -0.96 31.81
CA ALA A 24 2.44 -2.32 32.36
C ALA A 24 3.59 -3.24 31.88
N ALA A 25 4.29 -2.92 30.79
CA ALA A 25 5.41 -3.75 30.36
C ALA A 25 6.64 -3.57 31.27
N PRO A 26 7.44 -4.63 31.50
CA PRO A 26 8.74 -4.51 32.16
C PRO A 26 9.62 -3.47 31.46
N GLN A 27 10.31 -2.65 32.25
CA GLN A 27 11.14 -1.56 31.73
C GLN A 27 12.15 -2.03 30.68
N ALA A 28 12.77 -3.21 30.89
CA ALA A 28 13.71 -3.80 29.93
C ALA A 28 13.10 -4.10 28.54
N MET A 29 11.79 -4.34 28.46
CA MET A 29 11.08 -4.62 27.21
C MET A 29 10.51 -3.35 26.57
N ALA A 30 10.08 -2.38 27.38
CA ALA A 30 9.52 -1.12 26.89
C ALA A 30 10.58 -0.11 26.44
N GLU A 31 11.74 -0.10 27.09
CA GLU A 31 12.79 0.91 26.88
C GLU A 31 13.33 0.95 25.44
N PRO A 32 13.62 -0.18 24.76
CA PRO A 32 14.05 -0.14 23.36
C PRO A 32 13.04 0.53 22.44
N VAL A 33 11.74 0.27 22.66
CA VAL A 33 10.66 0.87 21.88
C VAL A 33 10.54 2.36 22.17
N ARG A 34 10.55 2.75 23.45
CA ARG A 34 10.50 4.16 23.86
C ARG A 34 11.68 4.96 23.34
N THR A 35 12.90 4.43 23.44
CA THR A 35 14.10 5.04 22.85
C THR A 35 13.98 5.18 21.33
N TRP A 36 13.46 4.16 20.65
CA TRP A 36 13.28 4.20 19.20
C TRP A 36 12.25 5.24 18.75
N LEU A 37 11.16 5.40 19.51
CA LEU A 37 10.13 6.43 19.32
C LEU A 37 10.70 7.83 19.59
N ALA A 38 11.45 8.00 20.67
CA ALA A 38 12.09 9.27 21.04
C ALA A 38 13.10 9.74 19.98
N ARG A 39 13.90 8.83 19.40
CA ARG A 39 14.80 9.14 18.26
C ARG A 39 14.06 9.63 17.01
N ARG A 40 12.75 9.37 16.93
CA ARG A 40 11.87 9.84 15.85
C ARG A 40 11.08 11.09 16.23
N GLY A 41 11.37 11.70 17.39
CA GLY A 41 10.64 12.86 17.88
C GLY A 41 9.22 12.54 18.37
N ILE A 42 8.93 11.26 18.64
CA ILE A 42 7.70 10.87 19.32
C ILE A 42 8.00 10.85 20.83
N ASP A 43 7.60 11.91 21.52
CA ASP A 43 7.61 11.93 22.98
C ASP A 43 6.46 11.09 23.56
N ARG A 44 6.45 10.95 24.89
CA ARG A 44 5.41 10.18 25.60
C ARG A 44 4.00 10.72 25.35
N SER A 45 3.83 12.04 25.26
CA SER A 45 2.52 12.66 25.04
C SER A 45 1.98 12.32 23.66
N MET A 46 2.85 12.34 22.63
CA MET A 46 2.50 11.97 21.26
C MET A 46 2.24 10.47 21.15
N ALA A 47 3.07 9.64 21.79
CA ALA A 47 2.91 8.20 21.78
C ALA A 47 1.52 7.76 22.30
N ILE A 48 0.98 8.44 23.30
CA ILE A 48 -0.36 8.16 23.86
C ILE A 48 -1.49 8.45 22.87
N ARG A 49 -1.29 9.41 21.95
CA ARG A 49 -2.29 9.79 20.93
C ARG A 49 -2.20 8.93 19.66
N LEU A 50 -1.09 8.22 19.47
CA LEU A 50 -0.89 7.35 18.32
C LEU A 50 -1.48 5.96 18.60
N PRO A 51 -1.98 5.25 17.58
CA PRO A 51 -2.45 3.88 17.72
C PRO A 51 -1.25 2.93 17.82
N LEU A 52 -0.51 3.03 18.94
CA LEU A 52 0.69 2.26 19.23
C LEU A 52 0.54 1.42 20.48
N GLY A 53 1.05 0.21 20.40
CA GLY A 53 1.13 -0.71 21.52
C GLY A 53 2.43 -1.49 21.55
N LEU A 54 2.58 -2.31 22.58
CA LEU A 54 3.69 -3.22 22.78
C LEU A 54 3.12 -4.56 23.21
N LEU A 55 3.50 -5.63 22.51
CA LEU A 55 3.35 -6.97 23.06
C LEU A 55 4.69 -7.37 23.65
N PHE A 56 4.74 -7.69 24.95
CA PHE A 56 5.98 -8.12 25.60
C PHE A 56 5.97 -9.59 26.04
N ASP A 57 4.78 -10.19 26.21
CA ASP A 57 4.65 -11.60 26.56
C ASP A 57 3.30 -12.16 26.08
N CYS A 58 3.34 -13.26 25.32
CA CYS A 58 2.14 -13.86 24.75
C CYS A 58 1.27 -14.57 25.81
N ALA A 59 1.87 -15.20 26.83
CA ALA A 59 1.13 -15.90 27.87
C ALA A 59 0.39 -14.93 28.81
N GLN A 60 1.04 -13.83 29.17
CA GLN A 60 0.43 -12.75 29.93
C GLN A 60 -0.68 -12.07 29.14
N MET A 61 -0.49 -11.85 27.82
CA MET A 61 -1.54 -11.32 26.96
C MET A 61 -2.78 -12.23 26.95
N ARG A 62 -2.61 -13.54 26.73
CA ARG A 62 -3.72 -14.51 26.80
C ARG A 62 -4.41 -14.51 28.18
N SER A 63 -3.63 -14.43 29.25
CA SER A 63 -4.18 -14.36 30.61
C SER A 63 -4.95 -13.05 30.87
N ALA A 64 -4.48 -11.94 30.33
CA ALA A 64 -5.15 -10.65 30.43
C ALA A 64 -6.46 -10.63 29.64
N LEU A 65 -6.47 -11.18 28.43
CA LEU A 65 -7.70 -11.38 27.64
C LEU A 65 -8.70 -12.28 28.38
N ALA A 66 -8.24 -13.39 28.97
CA ALA A 66 -9.12 -14.26 29.76
C ALA A 66 -9.76 -13.50 30.95
N ARG A 67 -9.00 -12.63 31.63
CA ARG A 67 -9.54 -11.75 32.68
C ARG A 67 -10.55 -10.71 32.17
N GLN A 68 -10.50 -10.34 30.89
CA GLN A 68 -11.52 -9.50 30.24
C GLN A 68 -12.76 -10.29 29.77
N GLY A 69 -12.83 -11.59 30.10
CA GLY A 69 -13.99 -12.44 29.84
C GLY A 69 -13.92 -13.25 28.55
N PHE A 70 -12.81 -13.20 27.80
CA PHE A 70 -12.63 -14.02 26.60
C PHE A 70 -12.36 -15.49 26.94
N THR A 71 -13.01 -16.41 26.23
CA THR A 71 -12.82 -17.85 26.45
C THR A 71 -11.45 -18.28 25.91
N LYS A 72 -10.96 -19.43 26.39
CA LYS A 72 -9.69 -19.99 25.90
C LYS A 72 -9.78 -20.32 24.42
N GLU A 73 -10.96 -20.78 23.98
CA GLU A 73 -11.26 -21.15 22.61
C GLU A 73 -11.27 -19.93 21.70
N GLU A 74 -11.93 -18.82 22.11
CA GLU A 74 -11.92 -17.54 21.40
C GLU A 74 -10.48 -17.01 21.23
N ILE A 75 -9.72 -16.98 22.32
CA ILE A 75 -8.33 -16.49 22.32
C ILE A 75 -7.47 -17.37 21.40
N ARG A 76 -7.60 -18.70 21.49
CA ARG A 76 -6.84 -19.64 20.66
C ARG A 76 -7.19 -19.50 19.19
N ALA A 77 -8.48 -19.45 18.85
CA ALA A 77 -8.97 -19.32 17.47
C ALA A 77 -8.58 -17.98 16.83
N SER A 78 -8.36 -16.94 17.64
CA SER A 78 -7.92 -15.64 17.13
C SER A 78 -6.47 -15.61 16.65
N GLU A 79 -5.61 -16.48 17.21
CA GLU A 79 -4.16 -16.51 16.98
C GLU A 79 -3.40 -15.20 17.31
N LEU A 80 -4.06 -14.22 17.95
CA LEU A 80 -3.51 -12.87 18.21
C LEU A 80 -2.24 -12.86 19.07
N ALA A 81 -2.09 -13.86 19.94
CA ALA A 81 -0.94 -14.05 20.81
C ALA A 81 -0.31 -15.44 20.62
N ALA A 82 -0.33 -15.97 19.39
CA ALA A 82 0.24 -17.28 19.06
C ALA A 82 1.69 -17.20 18.55
N ASP A 83 2.06 -16.13 17.85
CA ASP A 83 3.40 -16.01 17.23
C ASP A 83 4.47 -15.62 18.28
N PRO A 84 5.47 -16.48 18.55
CA PRO A 84 6.51 -16.22 19.55
C PRO A 84 7.49 -15.12 19.15
N ARG A 85 7.41 -14.59 17.92
CA ARG A 85 8.24 -13.47 17.44
C ARG A 85 7.67 -12.10 17.81
N LEU A 86 6.42 -12.01 18.28
CA LEU A 86 5.75 -10.75 18.64
C LEU A 86 6.32 -10.04 19.88
N PRO A 87 6.76 -10.75 20.95
CA PRO A 87 7.35 -10.11 22.13
C PRO A 87 8.49 -9.12 21.81
N GLY A 88 8.36 -7.91 22.37
CA GLY A 88 9.32 -6.80 22.21
C GLY A 88 9.10 -5.95 20.96
N ARG A 89 8.05 -6.19 20.17
CA ARG A 89 7.74 -5.42 18.96
C ARG A 89 6.76 -4.29 19.24
N LEU A 90 6.95 -3.19 18.52
CA LEU A 90 5.97 -2.12 18.42
C LEU A 90 4.79 -2.61 17.58
N MET A 91 3.59 -2.50 18.11
CA MET A 91 2.35 -3.00 17.51
C MET A 91 1.48 -1.83 17.05
N GLY A 92 0.73 -2.02 15.98
CA GLY A 92 -0.39 -1.16 15.64
C GLY A 92 -1.43 -1.88 14.78
N PRO A 93 -2.66 -1.36 14.72
CA PRO A 93 -3.72 -1.95 13.94
C PRO A 93 -3.59 -1.54 12.47
N VAL A 94 -4.13 -2.38 11.59
CA VAL A 94 -4.57 -1.99 10.26
C VAL A 94 -6.09 -1.92 10.33
N ARG A 95 -6.65 -0.76 10.05
CA ARG A 95 -8.10 -0.52 10.07
C ARG A 95 -8.65 -0.39 8.65
N ASP A 96 -9.91 -0.77 8.47
CA ASP A 96 -10.66 -0.43 7.26
C ASP A 96 -11.15 1.03 7.30
N ALA A 97 -11.87 1.47 6.26
CA ALA A 97 -12.35 2.85 6.14
C ALA A 97 -13.35 3.25 7.25
N ASP A 98 -14.06 2.26 7.82
CA ASP A 98 -15.02 2.45 8.92
C ASP A 98 -14.33 2.44 10.29
N GLY A 99 -13.02 2.17 10.31
CA GLY A 99 -12.21 2.13 11.51
C GLY A 99 -12.17 0.77 12.20
N ASN A 100 -12.73 -0.30 11.63
CA ASN A 100 -12.67 -1.63 12.24
C ASN A 100 -11.29 -2.27 12.05
N ILE A 101 -10.79 -2.98 13.06
CA ILE A 101 -9.48 -3.67 12.95
C ILE A 101 -9.59 -4.87 12.00
N VAL A 102 -8.83 -4.81 10.92
CA VAL A 102 -8.69 -5.89 9.93
C VAL A 102 -7.56 -6.85 10.28
N THR A 103 -6.43 -6.31 10.74
CA THR A 103 -5.24 -7.07 11.14
C THR A 103 -4.33 -6.22 12.03
N PHE A 104 -3.18 -6.76 12.42
CA PHE A 104 -2.13 -6.06 13.14
C PHE A 104 -0.82 -6.09 12.36
N TRP A 105 -0.03 -5.03 12.49
CA TRP A 105 1.37 -5.01 12.13
C TRP A 105 2.23 -5.02 13.41
N ALA A 106 3.42 -5.62 13.33
CA ALA A 106 4.38 -5.70 14.43
C ALA A 106 5.80 -5.42 13.93
N LEU A 107 6.37 -4.29 14.37
CA LEU A 107 7.68 -3.80 13.98
C LEU A 107 8.73 -4.13 15.04
N ASP A 108 9.81 -4.78 14.63
CA ASP A 108 11.01 -4.93 15.43
C ASP A 108 11.84 -3.64 15.40
N VAL A 109 11.88 -2.94 16.54
CA VAL A 109 12.63 -1.69 16.69
C VAL A 109 14.14 -1.89 16.78
N GLN A 110 14.58 -3.13 17.01
CA GLN A 110 15.98 -3.56 17.06
C GLN A 110 16.45 -4.14 15.71
N ASP A 111 15.61 -4.06 14.67
CA ASP A 111 15.89 -4.48 13.29
C ASP A 111 16.16 -5.99 13.12
N ARG A 112 15.68 -6.83 14.05
CA ARG A 112 15.74 -8.30 13.90
C ARG A 112 14.85 -8.74 12.74
N ARG A 113 15.31 -9.71 11.95
CA ARG A 113 14.57 -10.23 10.78
C ARG A 113 13.55 -11.31 11.18
N PRO A 114 12.33 -11.30 10.60
CA PRO A 114 11.77 -10.25 9.74
C PRO A 114 11.46 -8.98 10.54
N ARG A 115 11.75 -7.80 9.96
CA ARG A 115 11.61 -6.51 10.64
C ARG A 115 10.14 -6.15 10.89
N LEU A 116 9.27 -6.43 9.93
CA LEU A 116 7.84 -6.17 10.02
C LEU A 116 7.10 -7.51 9.89
N LEU A 117 6.14 -7.74 10.78
CA LEU A 117 5.22 -8.88 10.72
C LEU A 117 3.80 -8.35 10.55
N PHE A 118 2.96 -9.15 9.91
CA PHE A 118 1.52 -8.96 9.88
C PHE A 118 0.85 -10.20 10.43
N HIS A 119 -0.18 -10.01 11.24
CA HIS A 119 -0.92 -11.12 11.82
C HIS A 119 -1.66 -11.94 10.75
N ARG A 120 -2.26 -11.25 9.76
CA ARG A 120 -2.98 -11.83 8.61
C ARG A 120 -2.77 -11.01 7.35
N ALA A 121 -2.94 -11.64 6.19
CA ALA A 121 -2.98 -10.95 4.90
C ALA A 121 -4.15 -9.94 4.86
N TRP A 122 -3.86 -8.71 4.46
CA TRP A 122 -4.81 -7.60 4.59
C TRP A 122 -4.97 -6.74 3.33
N LYS A 123 -4.01 -6.80 2.41
CA LYS A 123 -3.92 -5.88 1.25
C LYS A 123 -5.07 -6.01 0.25
N HIS A 124 -5.83 -7.11 0.31
CA HIS A 124 -7.07 -7.30 -0.47
C HIS A 124 -8.30 -6.66 0.21
N ARG A 125 -8.23 -6.37 1.52
CA ARG A 125 -9.31 -5.76 2.31
C ARG A 125 -9.15 -4.26 2.46
N VAL A 126 -7.91 -3.81 2.63
CA VAL A 126 -7.59 -2.39 2.85
C VAL A 126 -6.54 -1.95 1.83
N PRO A 127 -6.80 -0.90 1.02
CA PRO A 127 -5.86 -0.49 -0.01
C PRO A 127 -4.64 0.24 0.54
N ALA A 128 -4.72 0.89 1.70
CA ALA A 128 -3.59 1.51 2.40
C ALA A 128 -3.88 1.65 3.91
N VAL A 129 -2.86 1.58 4.75
CA VAL A 129 -2.99 1.73 6.22
C VAL A 129 -3.13 3.22 6.57
N GLY A 130 -4.05 3.56 7.47
CA GLY A 130 -4.28 4.94 7.92
C GLY A 130 -5.38 5.68 7.17
N LEU A 131 -6.14 4.99 6.31
CA LEU A 131 -7.24 5.58 5.56
C LEU A 131 -8.42 6.01 6.43
N GLU A 132 -8.65 5.33 7.56
CA GLU A 132 -9.65 5.70 8.56
C GLU A 132 -9.43 7.13 9.10
N VAL A 133 -8.17 7.57 9.16
CA VAL A 133 -7.80 8.93 9.56
C VAL A 133 -7.78 9.88 8.35
N ALA A 134 -7.29 9.39 7.19
CA ALA A 134 -7.10 10.22 6.01
C ALA A 134 -8.40 10.60 5.28
N LEU A 135 -9.36 9.67 5.17
CA LEU A 135 -10.58 9.89 4.41
C LEU A 135 -11.42 11.06 4.97
N PRO A 136 -11.69 11.15 6.30
CA PRO A 136 -12.36 12.31 6.86
C PRO A 136 -11.62 13.62 6.58
N ALA A 137 -10.28 13.60 6.59
CA ALA A 137 -9.46 14.78 6.34
C ALA A 137 -9.49 15.28 4.89
N LEU A 138 -9.84 14.39 3.94
CA LEU A 138 -9.98 14.67 2.51
C LEU A 138 -11.39 15.13 2.12
N SER A 139 -12.40 14.86 2.95
CA SER A 139 -13.79 15.21 2.65
C SER A 139 -13.95 16.72 2.36
N GLY A 140 -14.54 17.03 1.21
CA GLY A 140 -14.76 18.41 0.76
C GLY A 140 -13.48 19.18 0.34
N LYS A 141 -12.33 18.52 0.23
CA LYS A 141 -11.06 19.15 -0.15
C LYS A 141 -10.53 18.60 -1.47
N THR A 142 -9.83 19.45 -2.22
CA THR A 142 -9.14 19.08 -3.47
C THR A 142 -7.72 18.55 -3.26
N ALA A 143 -7.24 18.56 -2.01
CA ALA A 143 -5.87 18.19 -1.70
C ALA A 143 -5.64 16.67 -1.85
N PRO A 144 -4.50 16.20 -2.39
CA PRO A 144 -4.30 14.80 -2.75
C PRO A 144 -3.99 13.90 -1.54
N LEU A 145 -4.51 12.69 -1.43
CA LEU A 145 -4.05 11.73 -0.41
C LEU A 145 -2.53 11.55 -0.51
N VAL A 146 -1.80 11.73 0.59
CA VAL A 146 -0.36 11.47 0.60
C VAL A 146 -0.12 10.01 0.88
N LEU A 147 0.47 9.31 -0.09
CA LEU A 147 0.78 7.90 0.03
C LEU A 147 2.29 7.72 0.22
N VAL A 148 2.66 6.99 1.28
CA VAL A 148 4.04 6.62 1.64
C VAL A 148 4.19 5.10 1.65
N GLU A 149 5.42 4.59 1.67
CA GLU A 149 5.67 3.14 1.67
C GLU A 149 5.52 2.54 3.09
N GLU A 150 6.09 3.20 4.09
CA GLU A 150 6.20 2.70 5.47
C GLU A 150 5.01 3.11 6.35
N ILE A 151 4.43 2.15 7.09
CA ILE A 151 3.30 2.39 8.01
C ILE A 151 3.64 3.40 9.08
N VAL A 152 4.86 3.30 9.61
CA VAL A 152 5.36 4.20 10.65
C VAL A 152 5.37 5.65 10.16
N ASP A 153 5.73 5.88 8.90
CA ASP A 153 5.80 7.23 8.33
C ASP A 153 4.41 7.87 8.24
N ALA A 154 3.39 7.13 7.78
CA ALA A 154 2.01 7.64 7.75
C ALA A 154 1.49 7.97 9.16
N MET A 155 1.74 7.07 10.11
CA MET A 155 1.35 7.28 11.51
C MET A 155 2.06 8.48 12.15
N LEU A 156 3.34 8.69 11.86
CA LEU A 156 4.10 9.86 12.31
C LEU A 156 3.52 11.16 11.75
N LEU A 157 3.14 11.15 10.48
CA LEU A 157 2.43 12.27 9.87
C LEU A 157 1.11 12.54 10.59
N HIS A 158 0.33 11.52 10.93
CA HIS A 158 -0.90 11.71 11.73
C HIS A 158 -0.61 12.33 13.11
N GLY A 159 0.41 11.84 13.82
CA GLY A 159 0.79 12.30 15.17
C GLY A 159 1.20 13.77 15.24
N THR A 160 1.53 14.36 14.09
CA THR A 160 1.92 15.76 13.94
C THR A 160 0.81 16.64 13.35
N GLY A 161 -0.40 16.09 13.19
CA GLY A 161 -1.58 16.78 12.65
C GLY A 161 -1.74 16.68 11.14
N PHE A 162 -0.83 16.00 10.43
CA PHE A 162 -0.96 15.75 8.99
C PHE A 162 -1.83 14.52 8.75
N ALA A 163 -3.15 14.68 8.85
CA ALA A 163 -4.12 13.57 8.82
C ALA A 163 -4.24 12.89 7.43
N ARG A 164 -3.96 13.62 6.35
CA ARG A 164 -4.15 13.19 4.95
C ARG A 164 -3.09 12.21 4.41
N ALA A 165 -2.44 11.45 5.29
CA ALA A 165 -1.42 10.46 4.93
C ALA A 165 -1.94 9.02 5.06
N ALA A 166 -1.47 8.12 4.21
CA ALA A 166 -1.67 6.68 4.32
C ALA A 166 -0.43 5.93 3.84
N ALA A 167 -0.29 4.66 4.22
CA ALA A 167 0.85 3.84 3.86
C ALA A 167 0.48 2.61 3.03
N VAL A 168 1.31 2.29 2.04
CA VAL A 168 1.21 1.04 1.27
C VAL A 168 1.46 -0.18 2.16
N GLY A 169 2.29 -0.05 3.20
CA GLY A 169 2.69 -1.14 4.07
C GLY A 169 3.63 -2.12 3.35
N GLY A 170 4.57 -1.55 2.60
CA GLY A 170 5.45 -2.25 1.67
C GLY A 170 5.92 -1.31 0.56
N SER A 171 6.49 -1.90 -0.50
CA SER A 171 6.94 -1.15 -1.67
C SER A 171 5.77 -0.59 -2.49
N PHE A 172 5.94 0.56 -3.14
CA PHE A 172 4.95 1.05 -4.12
C PHE A 172 4.65 0.05 -5.25
N ALA A 173 5.58 -0.87 -5.56
CA ALA A 173 5.35 -1.97 -6.49
C ALA A 173 4.14 -2.86 -6.14
N GLU A 174 3.72 -2.84 -4.87
CA GLU A 174 2.61 -3.64 -4.34
C GLU A 174 1.25 -2.92 -4.45
N MET A 175 1.22 -1.69 -4.96
CA MET A 175 -0.01 -1.00 -5.34
C MET A 175 -0.55 -1.60 -6.64
N THR A 176 -1.31 -2.67 -6.52
CA THR A 176 -1.97 -3.36 -7.64
C THR A 176 -3.12 -2.52 -8.20
N THR A 177 -3.56 -2.85 -9.42
CA THR A 177 -4.78 -2.31 -10.03
C THR A 177 -5.96 -2.30 -9.06
N GLN A 178 -6.23 -3.42 -8.39
CA GLN A 178 -7.35 -3.55 -7.44
C GLN A 178 -7.25 -2.56 -6.27
N ARG A 179 -6.04 -2.26 -5.79
CA ARG A 179 -5.82 -1.29 -4.70
C ARG A 179 -6.03 0.14 -5.17
N TRP A 180 -5.62 0.47 -6.39
CA TRP A 180 -5.93 1.77 -7.01
C TRP A 180 -7.42 1.98 -7.21
N GLU A 181 -8.12 0.97 -7.72
CA GLU A 181 -9.58 1.01 -7.89
C GLU A 181 -10.30 1.09 -6.54
N ALA A 182 -9.79 0.42 -5.51
CA ALA A 182 -10.34 0.53 -4.16
C ALA A 182 -10.17 1.96 -3.60
N LEU A 183 -9.03 2.63 -3.82
CA LEU A 183 -8.88 4.04 -3.45
C LEU A 183 -9.90 4.93 -4.18
N ALA A 184 -10.10 4.72 -5.47
CA ALA A 184 -11.09 5.47 -6.25
C ALA A 184 -12.52 5.23 -5.72
N ARG A 185 -12.89 3.99 -5.39
CA ARG A 185 -14.20 3.66 -4.77
C ARG A 185 -14.41 4.30 -3.42
N LEU A 186 -13.33 4.53 -2.66
CA LEU A 186 -13.36 5.26 -1.39
C LEU A 186 -13.43 6.80 -1.58
N GLY A 187 -13.59 7.28 -2.81
CA GLY A 187 -13.73 8.71 -3.12
C GLY A 187 -12.40 9.46 -3.20
N VAL A 188 -11.25 8.78 -3.22
CA VAL A 188 -9.96 9.44 -3.37
C VAL A 188 -9.80 9.91 -4.82
N GLY A 189 -9.90 11.22 -5.06
CA GLY A 189 -9.76 11.80 -6.40
C GLY A 189 -8.31 12.03 -6.85
N SER A 190 -7.38 12.19 -5.90
CA SER A 190 -5.96 12.43 -6.20
C SER A 190 -5.04 11.84 -5.13
N VAL A 191 -3.87 11.37 -5.55
CA VAL A 191 -2.84 10.78 -4.70
C VAL A 191 -1.48 11.41 -5.02
N ALA A 192 -0.75 11.84 -3.99
CA ALA A 192 0.64 12.25 -4.07
C ALA A 192 1.54 11.14 -3.51
N LEU A 193 2.32 10.49 -4.38
CA LEU A 193 3.33 9.51 -4.01
C LEU A 193 4.57 10.23 -3.46
N VAL A 194 4.88 10.02 -2.18
CA VAL A 194 6.07 10.57 -1.53
C VAL A 194 7.14 9.49 -1.42
N LEU A 195 8.17 9.63 -2.24
CA LEU A 195 9.20 8.61 -2.42
C LEU A 195 10.39 8.83 -1.49
N LEU A 196 10.90 7.75 -0.92
CA LEU A 196 12.24 7.73 -0.33
C LEU A 196 13.27 7.41 -1.43
N PRO A 197 14.40 8.12 -1.52
CA PRO A 197 15.41 7.87 -2.54
C PRO A 197 16.18 6.58 -2.21
N ARG A 198 15.81 5.49 -2.89
CA ARG A 198 16.44 4.16 -2.81
C ARG A 198 16.82 3.68 -4.22
N PRO A 199 17.81 2.78 -4.37
CA PRO A 199 18.19 2.24 -5.67
C PRO A 199 17.00 1.66 -6.46
N GLU A 200 16.05 1.03 -5.76
CA GLU A 200 14.87 0.40 -6.34
C GLU A 200 13.71 1.36 -6.64
N THR A 201 13.76 2.62 -6.18
CA THR A 201 12.62 3.56 -6.24
C THR A 201 12.09 3.78 -7.65
N ALA A 202 12.97 3.83 -8.65
CA ALA A 202 12.55 4.01 -10.05
C ALA A 202 11.67 2.85 -10.53
N VAL A 203 12.09 1.61 -10.23
CA VAL A 203 11.38 0.39 -10.63
C VAL A 203 10.05 0.26 -9.89
N THR A 204 10.03 0.54 -8.59
CA THR A 204 8.81 0.41 -7.78
C THR A 204 7.78 1.48 -8.13
N LEU A 205 8.23 2.72 -8.38
CA LEU A 205 7.39 3.80 -8.85
C LEU A 205 6.80 3.49 -10.23
N GLU A 206 7.63 3.03 -11.16
CA GLU A 206 7.15 2.70 -12.50
C GLU A 206 6.05 1.65 -12.46
N ARG A 207 6.27 0.58 -11.70
CA ARG A 207 5.26 -0.46 -11.53
C ARG A 207 3.97 0.10 -10.92
N ALA A 208 4.07 0.97 -9.92
CA ALA A 208 2.89 1.60 -9.32
C ALA A 208 2.11 2.45 -10.33
N LEU A 209 2.80 3.22 -11.17
CA LEU A 209 2.18 4.02 -12.23
C LEU A 209 1.55 3.14 -13.30
N ASP A 210 2.21 2.07 -13.71
CA ASP A 210 1.64 1.13 -14.69
C ASP A 210 0.39 0.44 -14.16
N GLN A 211 0.37 0.05 -12.89
CA GLN A 211 -0.82 -0.50 -12.23
C GLN A 211 -1.94 0.55 -12.14
N ALA A 212 -1.62 1.81 -11.80
CA ALA A 212 -2.61 2.89 -11.78
C ALA A 212 -3.23 3.13 -13.16
N TYR A 213 -2.44 3.08 -14.23
CA TYR A 213 -2.94 3.28 -15.60
C TYR A 213 -3.65 2.06 -16.18
N GLN A 214 -3.38 0.86 -15.66
CA GLN A 214 -4.11 -0.36 -16.02
C GLN A 214 -5.45 -0.49 -15.29
N ALA A 215 -5.65 0.28 -14.22
CA ALA A 215 -6.90 0.29 -13.49
C ALA A 215 -8.06 0.86 -14.31
N THR A 216 -9.24 0.28 -14.10
CA THR A 216 -10.48 0.79 -14.70
C THR A 216 -10.85 2.18 -14.15
N ALA A 217 -10.57 2.39 -12.87
CA ALA A 217 -10.64 3.68 -12.19
C ALA A 217 -9.45 3.82 -11.24
N ALA A 218 -8.79 4.97 -11.25
CA ALA A 218 -7.73 5.30 -10.30
C ALA A 218 -7.76 6.78 -9.96
N PRO A 219 -7.35 7.18 -8.74
CA PRO A 219 -7.07 8.57 -8.42
C PRO A 219 -6.04 9.14 -9.38
N SER A 220 -6.11 10.45 -9.64
CA SER A 220 -5.03 11.14 -10.35
C SER A 220 -3.73 11.04 -9.55
N VAL A 221 -2.65 10.58 -10.18
CA VAL A 221 -1.38 10.36 -9.49
C VAL A 221 -0.46 11.55 -9.71
N GLN A 222 0.13 12.04 -8.62
CA GLN A 222 1.24 12.98 -8.60
C GLN A 222 2.42 12.33 -7.88
N VAL A 223 3.64 12.71 -8.25
CA VAL A 223 4.88 12.11 -7.77
C VAL A 223 5.80 13.19 -7.23
N LEU A 224 6.08 13.14 -5.93
CA LEU A 224 7.09 13.97 -5.31
C LEU A 224 8.43 13.22 -5.33
N PHE A 225 9.19 13.41 -6.42
CA PHE A 225 10.57 12.94 -6.49
C PHE A 225 11.42 13.68 -5.46
N SER A 226 12.21 12.92 -4.72
CA SER A 226 13.34 13.39 -3.90
C SER A 226 13.15 14.81 -3.35
N TRP A 227 12.42 14.91 -2.24
CA TRP A 227 12.27 16.15 -1.50
C TRP A 227 13.59 16.68 -0.88
N GLN A 228 14.73 16.01 -1.14
CA GLN A 228 16.08 16.34 -0.67
C GLN A 228 17.22 16.00 -1.65
N LYS A 229 18.28 16.83 -1.61
CA LYS A 229 19.68 16.45 -1.91
C LYS A 229 20.36 16.14 -0.55
N GLY A 230 21.00 14.97 -0.40
CA GLY A 230 21.79 14.62 0.80
C GLY A 230 21.63 13.17 1.27
N PRO A 231 22.49 12.69 2.20
CA PRO A 231 22.49 11.30 2.65
C PRO A 231 21.17 10.93 3.35
N ARG A 232 20.62 9.77 2.94
CA ARG A 232 19.47 9.01 3.47
C ARG A 232 18.81 9.60 4.72
N ARG A 233 17.90 10.56 4.55
CA ARG A 233 17.03 11.00 5.64
C ARG A 233 15.68 10.31 5.52
N THR A 234 15.14 9.85 6.64
CA THR A 234 13.78 9.33 6.72
C THR A 234 12.77 10.45 6.47
N LEU A 235 11.56 10.12 6.01
CA LEU A 235 10.49 11.12 5.86
C LEU A 235 10.21 11.84 7.18
N ASN A 236 10.26 11.08 8.28
CA ASN A 236 10.17 11.62 9.63
C ASN A 236 11.22 12.69 9.94
N GLU A 237 12.50 12.44 9.69
CA GLU A 237 13.56 13.44 9.96
C GLU A 237 13.34 14.75 9.21
N TRP A 238 12.82 14.66 7.99
CA TRP A 238 12.49 15.85 7.22
C TRP A 238 11.30 16.59 7.79
N PHE A 239 10.27 15.83 8.14
CA PHE A 239 9.06 16.36 8.69
C PHE A 239 9.33 17.04 10.04
N GLN A 240 10.11 16.43 10.93
CA GLN A 240 10.52 17.02 12.21
C GLN A 240 11.26 18.36 12.03
N ARG A 241 12.02 18.51 10.95
CA ARG A 241 12.79 19.74 10.70
C ARG A 241 11.99 20.86 10.03
N ARG A 242 10.93 20.54 9.29
CA ARG A 242 10.25 21.50 8.41
C ARG A 242 8.75 21.62 8.65
N GLY A 243 8.16 20.69 9.38
CA GLY A 243 6.74 20.63 9.70
C GLY A 243 5.83 20.20 8.54
N PRO A 244 4.52 20.07 8.82
CA PRO A 244 3.50 19.64 7.85
C PRO A 244 3.36 20.58 6.65
N GLN A 245 3.35 21.88 6.90
CA GLN A 245 3.17 22.90 5.86
C GLN A 245 4.26 22.83 4.80
N ALA A 246 5.47 22.42 5.17
CA ALA A 246 6.53 22.24 4.20
C ALA A 246 6.25 21.06 3.26
N LEU A 247 5.60 19.98 3.73
CA LEU A 247 5.21 18.84 2.90
C LEU A 247 4.15 19.26 1.89
N GLU A 248 3.16 20.02 2.34
CA GLU A 248 2.12 20.59 1.48
C GLU A 248 2.74 21.49 0.41
N ALA A 249 3.53 22.47 0.82
CA ALA A 249 4.24 23.34 -0.10
C ALA A 249 5.18 22.57 -1.05
N ALA A 250 5.75 21.45 -0.60
CA ALA A 250 6.56 20.59 -1.45
C ALA A 250 5.73 19.86 -2.49
N ILE A 251 4.57 19.33 -2.12
CA ILE A 251 3.64 18.68 -3.04
C ILE A 251 3.17 19.72 -4.07
N ASP A 252 2.66 20.85 -3.61
CA ASP A 252 2.09 21.89 -4.48
C ASP A 252 3.10 22.46 -5.48
N ARG A 253 4.37 22.61 -5.06
CA ARG A 253 5.40 23.25 -5.90
C ARG A 253 6.24 22.28 -6.71
N ARG A 254 6.34 21.01 -6.29
CA ARG A 254 7.35 20.07 -6.82
C ARG A 254 6.80 18.72 -7.20
N ALA A 255 5.57 18.37 -6.85
CA ALA A 255 4.99 17.12 -7.32
C ALA A 255 4.77 17.20 -8.83
N LEU A 256 5.23 16.16 -9.53
CA LEU A 256 5.04 16.04 -10.97
C LEU A 256 3.76 15.23 -11.23
N PRO A 257 2.94 15.58 -12.22
CA PRO A 257 1.90 14.69 -12.70
C PRO A 257 2.47 13.31 -13.05
N GLY A 258 1.72 12.25 -12.76
CA GLY A 258 2.18 10.87 -12.94
C GLY A 258 2.65 10.57 -14.36
N TYR A 259 2.00 11.15 -15.38
CA TYR A 259 2.41 10.99 -16.77
C TYR A 259 3.76 11.66 -17.06
N THR A 260 4.03 12.83 -16.47
CA THR A 260 5.34 13.48 -16.54
C THR A 260 6.40 12.63 -15.83
N ALA A 261 6.07 12.05 -14.67
CA ALA A 261 6.95 11.13 -13.97
C ALA A 261 7.27 9.88 -14.81
N LYS A 262 6.25 9.28 -15.44
CA LYS A 262 6.38 8.10 -16.32
C LYS A 262 7.24 8.39 -17.54
N ALA A 263 7.07 9.56 -18.18
CA ALA A 263 7.92 9.99 -19.28
C ALA A 263 9.39 10.09 -18.85
N ARG A 264 9.67 10.72 -17.70
CA ARG A 264 11.04 10.84 -17.17
C ARG A 264 11.68 9.48 -16.86
N LEU A 265 10.95 8.57 -16.21
CA LEU A 265 11.44 7.21 -15.93
C LEU A 265 11.83 6.47 -17.21
N MET A 266 11.01 6.58 -18.26
CA MET A 266 11.32 5.99 -19.57
C MET A 266 12.58 6.61 -20.20
N LEU A 267 12.66 7.94 -20.21
CA LEU A 267 13.82 8.65 -20.76
C LEU A 267 15.10 8.30 -20.01
N ASP A 268 15.07 8.30 -18.68
CA ASP A 268 16.23 7.99 -17.83
C ASP A 268 16.71 6.55 -18.03
N ARG A 269 15.82 5.58 -18.30
CA ARG A 269 16.23 4.20 -18.60
C ARG A 269 17.10 4.10 -19.85
N HIS A 270 16.77 4.87 -20.87
CA HIS A 270 17.46 4.82 -22.17
C HIS A 270 18.65 5.77 -22.24
N ARG A 271 18.75 6.74 -21.32
CA ARG A 271 19.80 7.76 -21.35
C ARG A 271 21.15 7.17 -20.91
N PRO A 272 22.16 7.09 -21.80
CA PRO A 272 23.50 6.67 -21.42
C PRO A 272 24.16 7.68 -20.48
N ALA A 273 25.13 7.22 -19.68
CA ALA A 273 25.90 8.10 -18.79
C ALA A 273 26.68 9.19 -19.55
N ALA A 274 27.10 8.90 -20.79
CA ALA A 274 27.77 9.84 -21.69
C ALA A 274 26.83 10.88 -22.34
N GLY A 275 25.53 10.82 -22.04
CA GLY A 275 24.50 11.60 -22.73
C GLY A 275 23.89 10.83 -23.91
N TRP A 276 22.97 11.50 -24.61
CA TRP A 276 22.18 10.88 -25.67
C TRP A 276 22.99 10.59 -26.94
N ASP A 277 22.90 9.35 -27.43
CA ASP A 277 23.25 8.99 -28.80
C ASP A 277 22.00 8.68 -29.64
N ASP A 278 22.17 8.52 -30.94
CA ASP A 278 21.11 8.24 -31.90
C ASP A 278 20.36 6.94 -31.61
N HIS A 279 21.06 5.91 -31.12
CA HIS A 279 20.45 4.61 -30.82
C HIS A 279 19.54 4.73 -29.59
N ALA A 280 20.04 5.32 -28.51
CA ALA A 280 19.31 5.60 -27.28
C ALA A 280 18.08 6.50 -27.53
N ARG A 281 18.21 7.56 -28.35
CA ARG A 281 17.09 8.41 -28.73
C ARG A 281 16.00 7.63 -29.47
N ARG A 282 16.39 6.79 -30.44
CA ARG A 282 15.43 5.94 -31.19
C ARG A 282 14.74 4.93 -30.27
N ALA A 283 15.48 4.30 -29.35
CA ALA A 283 14.92 3.35 -28.40
C ALA A 283 13.92 4.02 -27.43
N ALA A 284 14.29 5.16 -26.85
CA ALA A 284 13.42 5.96 -25.99
C ALA A 284 12.15 6.41 -26.72
N TRP A 285 12.31 6.89 -27.96
CA TRP A 285 11.20 7.29 -28.81
C TRP A 285 10.25 6.13 -29.10
N ALA A 286 10.77 4.98 -29.52
CA ALA A 286 9.96 3.80 -29.84
C ALA A 286 9.16 3.33 -28.61
N GLU A 287 9.76 3.36 -27.42
CA GLU A 287 9.04 3.04 -26.20
C GLU A 287 7.97 4.07 -25.86
N ALA A 288 8.28 5.37 -25.94
CA ALA A 288 7.34 6.44 -25.66
C ALA A 288 6.12 6.39 -26.60
N VAL A 289 6.31 6.13 -27.89
CA VAL A 289 5.23 5.96 -28.87
C VAL A 289 4.36 4.74 -28.53
N ARG A 290 4.98 3.61 -28.16
CA ARG A 290 4.26 2.40 -27.76
C ARG A 290 3.41 2.64 -26.51
N PHE A 291 3.98 3.29 -25.49
CA PHE A 291 3.24 3.68 -24.29
C PHE A 291 2.08 4.61 -24.63
N TYR A 292 2.34 5.67 -25.40
CA TYR A 292 1.33 6.64 -25.83
C TYR A 292 0.16 5.97 -26.54
N ARG A 293 0.44 5.12 -27.53
CA ARG A 293 -0.59 4.37 -28.29
C ARG A 293 -1.42 3.45 -27.39
N ALA A 294 -0.77 2.73 -26.47
CA ALA A 294 -1.46 1.86 -25.51
C ALA A 294 -2.40 2.64 -24.57
N ARG A 295 -2.22 3.96 -24.46
CA ARG A 295 -3.00 4.83 -23.56
C ARG A 295 -4.00 5.74 -24.25
N LEU A 296 -3.98 5.82 -25.59
CA LEU A 296 -4.94 6.61 -26.36
C LEU A 296 -6.41 6.28 -26.02
N ALA A 297 -6.72 5.00 -25.79
CA ALA A 297 -8.05 4.54 -25.43
C ALA A 297 -8.58 5.07 -24.08
N PHE A 298 -7.71 5.64 -23.25
CA PHE A 298 -8.04 6.15 -21.91
C PHE A 298 -8.05 7.69 -21.84
N GLY A 299 -7.90 8.37 -22.99
CA GLY A 299 -7.95 9.83 -23.08
C GLY A 299 -6.65 10.45 -23.57
N VAL A 300 -6.77 11.40 -24.48
CA VAL A 300 -5.63 12.04 -25.16
C VAL A 300 -5.11 13.25 -24.37
N GLU A 301 -6.00 14.03 -23.73
CA GLU A 301 -5.64 15.29 -23.07
C GLU A 301 -4.56 15.12 -21.99
N PRO A 302 -4.63 14.13 -21.07
CA PRO A 302 -3.60 13.98 -20.04
C PRO A 302 -2.24 13.61 -20.63
N LEU A 303 -2.21 12.85 -21.73
CA LEU A 303 -0.97 12.46 -22.42
C LEU A 303 -0.35 13.66 -23.13
N GLU A 304 -1.13 14.38 -23.93
CA GLU A 304 -0.71 15.60 -24.63
C GLU A 304 -0.16 16.64 -23.67
N ARG A 305 -0.82 16.81 -22.52
CA ARG A 305 -0.46 17.85 -21.56
C ARG A 305 0.76 17.48 -20.71
N TRP A 306 0.86 16.22 -20.29
CA TRP A 306 1.81 15.84 -19.23
C TRP A 306 2.84 14.79 -19.65
N PHE A 307 2.55 13.97 -20.65
CA PHE A 307 3.46 12.93 -21.13
C PHE A 307 4.33 13.40 -22.29
N VAL A 308 3.71 14.00 -23.31
CA VAL A 308 4.36 14.38 -24.57
C VAL A 308 5.44 15.46 -24.39
N PRO A 309 5.20 16.57 -23.66
CA PRO A 309 6.16 17.67 -23.59
C PRO A 309 7.56 17.27 -23.08
N PRO A 310 7.72 16.50 -21.98
CA PRO A 310 9.05 16.08 -21.56
C PRO A 310 9.73 15.16 -22.58
N VAL A 311 8.99 14.29 -23.27
CA VAL A 311 9.58 13.41 -24.32
C VAL A 311 10.05 14.22 -25.52
N ALA A 312 9.19 15.10 -26.05
CA ALA A 312 9.51 15.94 -27.20
C ALA A 312 10.71 16.85 -26.93
N SER A 313 10.73 17.49 -25.75
CA SER A 313 11.82 18.38 -25.33
C SER A 313 13.15 17.64 -25.18
N GLU A 314 13.17 16.50 -24.50
CA GLU A 314 14.41 15.76 -24.22
C GLU A 314 15.00 15.08 -25.45
N LEU A 315 14.13 14.56 -26.32
CA LEU A 315 14.55 13.92 -27.56
C LEU A 315 14.79 14.92 -28.70
N ALA A 316 14.44 16.20 -28.51
CA ALA A 316 14.52 17.27 -29.52
C ALA A 316 13.76 16.92 -30.81
N ILE A 317 12.53 16.43 -30.66
CA ILE A 317 11.68 15.96 -31.76
C ILE A 317 10.32 16.67 -31.74
N ALA A 318 9.73 16.84 -32.92
CA ALA A 318 8.35 17.27 -33.05
C ALA A 318 7.40 16.08 -32.80
N TRP A 319 6.45 16.24 -31.88
CA TRP A 319 5.42 15.24 -31.62
C TRP A 319 4.21 15.50 -32.55
N ASP A 320 4.07 14.70 -33.60
CA ASP A 320 2.99 14.82 -34.58
C ASP A 320 1.90 13.76 -34.35
N LEU A 321 0.78 14.19 -33.77
CA LEU A 321 -0.38 13.36 -33.47
C LEU A 321 -0.97 12.62 -34.67
N ALA A 322 -0.90 13.21 -35.86
CA ALA A 322 -1.47 12.63 -37.06
C ALA A 322 -0.80 11.28 -37.40
N ARG A 323 0.44 11.08 -36.96
CA ARG A 323 1.21 9.83 -37.15
C ARG A 323 0.84 8.72 -36.17
N PHE A 324 0.06 9.02 -35.13
CA PHE A 324 -0.25 8.07 -34.07
C PHE A 324 -1.72 7.68 -34.00
N ARG A 325 -2.63 8.43 -34.65
CA ARG A 325 -4.02 8.01 -34.78
C ARG A 325 -4.08 6.76 -35.68
N PRO A 326 -4.62 5.63 -35.20
CA PRO A 326 -5.04 4.55 -36.09
C PRO A 326 -6.03 5.13 -37.10
N ALA A 327 -5.95 4.70 -38.36
CA ALA A 327 -6.81 5.21 -39.43
C ALA A 327 -8.32 5.05 -39.13
N ASP A 328 -8.70 4.13 -38.23
CA ASP A 328 -10.09 3.69 -38.05
C ASP A 328 -10.59 3.64 -36.59
N THR A 329 -9.97 4.33 -35.63
CA THR A 329 -10.52 4.37 -34.25
C THR A 329 -11.67 5.38 -34.15
N GLU A 330 -12.90 4.91 -34.33
CA GLU A 330 -14.09 5.63 -33.85
C GLU A 330 -13.97 5.89 -32.34
N PRO A 331 -14.30 7.10 -31.86
CA PRO A 331 -14.24 7.42 -30.44
C PRO A 331 -15.24 6.54 -29.67
N ARG A 332 -14.72 5.73 -28.73
CA ARG A 332 -15.57 5.05 -27.74
C ARG A 332 -16.33 6.13 -26.98
N PRO A 333 -17.67 6.09 -26.91
CA PRO A 333 -18.43 7.11 -26.20
C PRO A 333 -17.92 7.22 -24.77
N ALA A 334 -17.64 8.46 -24.36
CA ALA A 334 -17.29 8.77 -22.99
C ALA A 334 -18.34 8.14 -22.08
N ALA A 335 -17.90 7.39 -21.06
CA ALA A 335 -18.80 6.95 -20.01
C ALA A 335 -19.44 8.21 -19.44
N ALA A 336 -20.72 8.42 -19.76
CA ALA A 336 -21.50 9.52 -19.23
C ALA A 336 -21.45 9.41 -17.70
N ASN A 337 -21.07 10.50 -17.04
CA ASN A 337 -21.30 10.67 -15.62
C ASN A 337 -22.77 10.32 -15.35
N GLN A 338 -23.01 9.20 -14.67
CA GLN A 338 -24.34 8.84 -14.23
C GLN A 338 -24.73 9.79 -13.09
N ASP A 339 -25.77 10.56 -13.35
CA ASP A 339 -26.51 11.38 -12.42
C ASP A 339 -26.99 10.50 -11.24
N PRO A 340 -26.70 10.83 -9.97
CA PRO A 340 -27.06 9.98 -8.82
C PRO A 340 -28.57 9.98 -8.49
N SER A 341 -29.43 10.49 -9.36
CA SER A 341 -30.88 10.56 -9.18
C SER A 341 -31.62 9.53 -10.03
N ALA A 342 -31.36 8.24 -9.82
CA ALA A 342 -32.20 7.18 -10.37
C ALA A 342 -32.52 6.15 -9.28
N THR A 343 -33.78 6.17 -8.84
CA THR A 343 -34.37 5.21 -7.90
C THR A 343 -34.36 3.80 -8.50
N PRO A 344 -33.93 2.76 -7.76
CA PRO A 344 -33.91 1.40 -8.28
C PRO A 344 -35.33 0.84 -8.47
N PRO A 345 -35.58 0.03 -9.51
CA PRO A 345 -36.82 -0.73 -9.63
C PRO A 345 -36.87 -1.86 -8.61
N GLN A 346 -38.04 -2.03 -7.99
CA GLN A 346 -38.34 -3.11 -7.05
C GLN A 346 -38.36 -4.46 -7.78
N THR A 347 -37.60 -5.42 -7.24
CA THR A 347 -37.68 -6.83 -7.64
C THR A 347 -38.76 -7.54 -6.81
N PRO A 348 -39.70 -8.30 -7.42
CA PRO A 348 -40.67 -9.10 -6.69
C PRO A 348 -40.03 -10.30 -5.99
N GLN A 349 -40.51 -10.57 -4.78
CA GLN A 349 -40.30 -11.79 -4.01
C GLN A 349 -41.12 -12.97 -4.58
N ASP A 350 -40.71 -14.15 -4.15
CA ASP A 350 -41.42 -15.44 -4.10
C ASP A 350 -41.20 -16.45 -5.25
N ALA A 351 -40.36 -17.44 -4.96
CA ALA A 351 -40.66 -18.85 -5.26
C ALA A 351 -39.83 -19.78 -4.33
N GLU A 352 -40.55 -20.62 -3.59
CA GLU A 352 -40.09 -21.70 -2.70
C GLU A 352 -39.45 -22.89 -3.45
N PRO A 353 -38.76 -23.81 -2.74
CA PRO A 353 -37.75 -24.69 -3.33
C PRO A 353 -38.31 -26.04 -3.82
N ALA A 354 -37.89 -26.45 -5.02
CA ALA A 354 -38.11 -27.81 -5.50
C ALA A 354 -37.00 -28.75 -5.01
N THR A 355 -37.45 -29.81 -4.35
CA THR A 355 -36.75 -31.00 -3.89
C THR A 355 -36.05 -31.72 -5.06
N VAL A 356 -34.76 -32.04 -4.94
CA VAL A 356 -34.09 -33.00 -5.83
C VAL A 356 -33.40 -34.09 -5.02
N GLN A 357 -33.71 -35.31 -5.45
CA GLN A 357 -33.43 -36.59 -4.83
C GLN A 357 -31.96 -37.00 -4.94
N SER A 358 -31.55 -37.71 -3.89
CA SER A 358 -30.31 -38.46 -3.75
C SER A 358 -30.22 -39.58 -4.79
N GLN A 359 -29.09 -39.67 -5.50
CA GLN A 359 -28.65 -40.91 -6.15
C GLN A 359 -27.20 -41.19 -5.76
N ALA A 360 -27.03 -42.38 -5.18
CA ALA A 360 -25.77 -42.99 -4.80
C ALA A 360 -24.95 -43.39 -6.03
N GLN A 361 -23.66 -43.09 -6.02
CA GLN A 361 -22.68 -43.71 -6.90
C GLN A 361 -21.53 -44.31 -6.09
N SER A 362 -21.30 -45.59 -6.34
CA SER A 362 -20.25 -46.46 -5.79
C SER A 362 -18.84 -46.08 -6.30
N PRO A 363 -17.76 -46.60 -5.68
CA PRO A 363 -16.45 -45.97 -5.67
C PRO A 363 -15.66 -46.20 -6.96
N GLN A 364 -15.11 -45.11 -7.51
CA GLN A 364 -14.09 -45.18 -8.56
C GLN A 364 -12.67 -45.20 -7.99
N GLU A 365 -11.88 -46.02 -8.66
CA GLU A 365 -10.54 -46.54 -8.39
C GLU A 365 -9.45 -45.45 -8.39
N ALA A 366 -8.52 -45.54 -7.44
CA ALA A 366 -7.46 -44.56 -7.23
C ALA A 366 -6.39 -44.60 -8.35
N PRO A 367 -5.99 -43.45 -8.94
CA PRO A 367 -4.87 -43.40 -9.87
C PRO A 367 -3.52 -43.48 -9.12
N ARG A 368 -2.60 -44.27 -9.69
CA ARG A 368 -1.22 -44.47 -9.20
C ARG A 368 -0.41 -43.17 -9.21
N PRO A 369 0.52 -42.98 -8.26
CA PRO A 369 1.36 -41.78 -8.21
C PRO A 369 2.41 -41.76 -9.33
N SER A 370 2.50 -40.62 -10.03
CA SER A 370 3.61 -40.31 -10.94
C SER A 370 4.93 -40.12 -10.17
N PRO A 371 6.09 -40.48 -10.76
CA PRO A 371 7.38 -40.33 -10.12
C PRO A 371 7.79 -38.86 -9.95
N ALA A 372 8.44 -38.56 -8.84
CA ALA A 372 8.90 -37.23 -8.46
C ALA A 372 9.90 -36.65 -9.48
N PRO A 373 9.82 -35.35 -9.81
CA PRO A 373 10.80 -34.69 -10.66
C PRO A 373 12.15 -34.57 -9.94
N GLN A 374 13.22 -34.92 -10.65
CA GLN A 374 14.60 -34.72 -10.19
C GLN A 374 14.94 -33.23 -10.12
N PRO A 375 15.74 -32.78 -9.12
CA PRO A 375 16.11 -31.38 -8.99
C PRO A 375 17.08 -30.96 -10.11
N PRO A 376 16.87 -29.79 -10.74
CA PRO A 376 17.80 -29.26 -11.71
C PRO A 376 19.12 -28.86 -11.03
N THR A 377 20.22 -29.20 -11.70
CA THR A 377 21.59 -28.87 -11.32
C THR A 377 21.79 -27.36 -11.25
N ALA A 378 22.40 -26.92 -10.16
CA ALA A 378 22.56 -25.51 -9.80
C ALA A 378 23.59 -24.80 -10.69
N THR A 379 23.17 -23.76 -11.40
CA THR A 379 24.02 -22.59 -11.66
C THR A 379 23.18 -21.34 -11.95
N SER A 380 23.51 -20.27 -11.22
CA SER A 380 23.05 -18.86 -11.33
C SER A 380 21.58 -18.50 -11.09
N LEU A 381 21.29 -18.09 -9.85
CA LEU A 381 20.63 -16.84 -9.41
C LEU A 381 19.90 -17.09 -8.07
N ARG A 382 20.56 -16.75 -6.94
CA ARG A 382 20.07 -16.95 -5.57
C ARG A 382 19.33 -15.72 -5.03
N TYR A 383 18.27 -15.29 -5.70
CA TYR A 383 17.52 -14.11 -5.25
C TYR A 383 16.02 -14.30 -5.42
N CYS A 384 15.27 -14.21 -4.31
CA CYS A 384 13.82 -14.20 -4.34
C CYS A 384 13.33 -12.74 -4.53
N PRO A 385 12.74 -12.39 -5.68
CA PRO A 385 12.27 -11.02 -5.94
C PRO A 385 11.06 -10.62 -5.10
N LEU A 386 10.40 -11.58 -4.43
CA LEU A 386 9.24 -11.31 -3.58
C LEU A 386 9.64 -10.80 -2.18
N HIS A 387 10.77 -11.28 -1.65
CA HIS A 387 11.17 -11.04 -0.26
C HIS A 387 12.58 -10.43 -0.11
N HIS A 388 13.30 -10.19 -1.22
CA HIS A 388 14.60 -9.53 -1.22
C HIS A 388 15.61 -10.19 -0.25
N CYS A 389 15.72 -11.53 -0.26
CA CYS A 389 16.64 -12.27 0.60
C CYS A 389 17.49 -13.30 -0.16
N ASP A 390 18.70 -13.56 0.36
CA ASP A 390 19.76 -14.35 -0.30
C ASP A 390 19.73 -15.87 -0.02
N HIS A 391 18.64 -16.42 0.54
CA HIS A 391 18.56 -17.86 0.86
C HIS A 391 17.22 -18.52 0.50
N LEU A 392 17.33 -19.77 0.04
CA LEU A 392 16.25 -20.69 -0.37
C LEU A 392 15.39 -21.23 0.79
N ALA A 393 15.26 -20.49 1.90
CA ALA A 393 14.45 -20.90 3.06
C ALA A 393 13.11 -20.15 3.14
N CYS A 394 12.60 -19.64 2.02
CA CYS A 394 11.24 -19.11 1.95
C CYS A 394 10.25 -20.25 1.68
N PHE A 395 9.56 -20.72 2.73
CA PHE A 395 8.35 -21.54 2.58
C PHE A 395 7.20 -20.64 2.09
N CYS A 396 7.08 -20.50 0.78
CA CYS A 396 5.86 -20.02 0.14
C CYS A 396 5.10 -21.27 -0.33
N PHE A 397 4.01 -21.63 0.34
CA PHE A 397 3.00 -22.50 -0.25
C PHE A 397 2.10 -21.62 -1.12
N ASP A 398 1.80 -22.10 -2.32
CA ASP A 398 0.78 -21.53 -3.22
C ASP A 398 -0.59 -21.40 -2.55
#